data_AF-A2FHP1-F1
#
_entry.id   AF-A2FHP1-F1
#
_cell.length_a   1.000
_cell.length_b   1.000
_cell.length_c   1.000
_cell.angle_alpha   90.00
_cell.angle_beta   90.00
_cell.angle_gamma   90.00
#
_symmetry.space_group_name_H-M   'P 1'
#
loop_
_entity.id
_entity.type
_entity.pdbx_description
1 polymer ?
#
loop_
_entity_poly.entity_id
_entity_poly.type
_entity_poly.pdbx_seq_one_letter_code
_entity_poly.pdbx_strand_id
1 'polypeptide(L)'
;MVAAGAGSGERLCGGDGGMMDGFSTDQMYPREDFIPSSHSTGGTQISGGFGGCHNNYQACGSSGRFGVGGSGNNAHDNGPSGGGGYYGGGGIAYAGSASGGSSFVSGYNECDAIFENSTESHIYHSGNPFHYSGKYFTDGIMIDGQHEMPTTDMTSTELGHDGNGYAIITYISSNVICSCQMNIYLMKYFLISNYFIILS
;
A
#
# COMPACT_ATOMS: atom_id res chain seq x y z
N MET A 1 6.64 0.66 4.48
CA MET A 1 5.26 0.60 3.98
C MET A 1 5.25 1.03 2.53
N VAL A 2 4.29 0.56 1.76
CA VAL A 2 4.03 0.93 0.37
C VAL A 2 2.55 1.27 0.28
N ALA A 3 2.24 2.48 -0.16
CA ALA A 3 0.87 2.87 -0.47
C ALA A 3 0.60 2.54 -1.95
N ALA A 4 -0.52 1.86 -2.21
CA ALA A 4 -0.96 1.62 -3.58
C ALA A 4 -1.62 2.86 -4.20
N GLY A 5 -1.43 3.01 -5.51
CA GLY A 5 -2.18 3.94 -6.33
C GLY A 5 -3.43 3.29 -6.90
N ALA A 6 -4.44 4.11 -7.21
CA ALA A 6 -5.58 3.72 -8.00
C ALA A 6 -5.20 3.55 -9.49
N GLY A 7 -5.99 2.78 -10.23
CA GLY A 7 -5.89 2.74 -11.69
C GLY A 7 -6.33 4.07 -12.31
N SER A 8 -5.80 4.40 -13.49
CA SER A 8 -6.26 5.60 -14.20
C SER A 8 -7.65 5.39 -14.81
N GLY A 9 -8.39 6.48 -14.95
CA GLY A 9 -9.70 6.50 -15.61
C GLY A 9 -9.77 7.58 -16.68
N GLU A 10 -10.35 7.26 -17.84
CA GLU A 10 -10.71 8.24 -18.87
C GLU A 10 -12.19 8.64 -18.80
N ARG A 11 -13.08 7.65 -18.58
CA ARG A 11 -14.55 7.81 -18.59
C ARG A 11 -15.22 7.22 -17.36
N LEU A 12 -14.56 6.28 -16.70
CA LEU A 12 -14.99 5.65 -15.46
C LEU A 12 -13.86 5.82 -14.45
N CYS A 13 -14.19 5.81 -13.16
CA CYS A 13 -13.18 5.75 -12.13
C CYS A 13 -12.36 4.45 -12.27
N GLY A 14 -11.06 4.55 -12.05
CA GLY A 14 -10.20 3.39 -11.89
C GLY A 14 -10.53 2.62 -10.62
N GLY A 15 -10.04 1.39 -10.54
CA GLY A 15 -10.11 0.61 -9.31
C GLY A 15 -9.25 1.29 -8.25
N ASP A 16 -9.82 1.46 -7.06
CA ASP A 16 -9.14 2.07 -5.93
C ASP A 16 -7.94 1.22 -5.48
N GLY A 17 -6.90 1.90 -5.01
CA GLY A 17 -5.78 1.29 -4.31
C GLY A 17 -5.99 1.37 -2.79
N GLY A 18 -4.89 1.28 -2.04
CA GLY A 18 -4.89 1.56 -0.61
C GLY A 18 -5.11 0.34 0.28
N MET A 19 -5.79 -0.69 -0.21
CA MET A 19 -6.02 -1.95 0.50
C MET A 19 -5.00 -3.04 0.18
N MET A 20 -5.15 -4.19 0.84
CA MET A 20 -4.31 -5.37 0.65
C MET A 20 -4.36 -5.92 -0.77
N ASP A 21 -5.55 -5.89 -1.35
CA ASP A 21 -5.78 -6.14 -2.75
C ASP A 21 -6.29 -4.82 -3.37
N GLY A 22 -5.75 -4.47 -4.53
CA GLY A 22 -6.29 -3.39 -5.32
C GLY A 22 -7.64 -3.78 -5.89
N PHE A 23 -8.51 -2.80 -6.12
CA PHE A 23 -9.81 -3.08 -6.73
C PHE A 23 -9.65 -3.36 -8.23
N SER A 24 -10.30 -4.45 -8.65
CA SER A 24 -10.50 -4.80 -10.06
C SER A 24 -11.48 -3.86 -10.73
N THR A 25 -11.45 -3.81 -12.05
CA THR A 25 -12.41 -3.03 -12.84
C THR A 25 -13.04 -3.89 -13.92
N ASP A 26 -14.37 -3.91 -13.93
CA ASP A 26 -15.17 -4.50 -14.98
C ASP A 26 -15.70 -3.39 -15.90
N GLN A 27 -15.11 -3.30 -17.09
CA GLN A 27 -15.59 -2.41 -18.13
C GLN A 27 -16.64 -3.12 -18.98
N MET A 28 -17.90 -3.07 -18.54
CA MET A 28 -19.05 -3.31 -19.41
C MET A 28 -19.50 -1.96 -19.99
N TYR A 29 -19.16 -1.67 -21.24
CA TYR A 29 -19.79 -0.55 -21.95
C TYR A 29 -20.99 -1.08 -22.72
N PRO A 30 -22.25 -0.87 -22.26
CA PRO A 30 -23.42 -1.31 -22.99
C PRO A 30 -23.68 -0.33 -24.13
N ARG A 31 -23.06 -0.57 -25.29
CA ARG A 31 -23.66 -0.15 -26.56
C ARG A 31 -24.45 -1.36 -27.07
N GLU A 32 -25.61 -1.14 -27.68
CA GLU A 32 -26.54 -2.23 -28.07
C GLU A 32 -25.91 -3.32 -28.97
N ASP A 33 -24.73 -3.05 -29.56
CA ASP A 33 -23.95 -3.99 -30.39
C ASP A 33 -22.57 -4.38 -29.79
N PHE A 34 -22.28 -4.05 -28.53
CA PHE A 34 -20.92 -3.99 -27.99
C PHE A 34 -20.83 -4.53 -26.55
N ILE A 35 -20.19 -5.69 -26.37
CA ILE A 35 -19.82 -6.21 -25.04
C ILE A 35 -18.32 -6.58 -25.07
N PRO A 36 -17.41 -5.62 -24.84
CA PRO A 36 -16.03 -5.98 -24.60
C PRO A 36 -15.96 -6.58 -23.19
N SER A 37 -15.53 -7.83 -23.09
CA SER A 37 -15.20 -8.46 -21.80
C SER A 37 -13.82 -7.97 -21.36
N SER A 38 -13.77 -6.70 -20.98
CA SER A 38 -12.55 -5.96 -20.65
C SER A 38 -12.38 -5.90 -19.12
N HIS A 39 -12.14 -7.05 -18.50
CA HIS A 39 -11.85 -7.15 -17.07
C HIS A 39 -10.34 -7.04 -16.84
N SER A 40 -9.92 -6.11 -16.00
CA SER A 40 -8.59 -6.09 -15.40
C SER A 40 -8.72 -6.29 -13.89
N THR A 41 -7.70 -6.90 -13.29
CA THR A 41 -7.69 -7.17 -11.84
C THR A 41 -6.73 -6.26 -11.11
N GLY A 42 -7.01 -6.01 -9.83
CA GLY A 42 -6.07 -5.31 -8.97
C GLY A 42 -4.87 -6.18 -8.57
N GLY A 43 -3.81 -5.53 -8.10
CA GLY A 43 -2.65 -6.22 -7.53
C GLY A 43 -3.00 -6.85 -6.19
N THR A 44 -2.34 -7.94 -5.82
CA THR A 44 -2.52 -8.63 -4.52
C THR A 44 -1.24 -8.56 -3.70
N GLN A 45 -1.19 -9.25 -2.56
CA GLN A 45 0.07 -9.40 -1.80
C GLN A 45 1.12 -10.26 -2.52
N ILE A 46 0.72 -11.11 -3.47
CA ILE A 46 1.62 -12.09 -4.07
C ILE A 46 1.86 -11.93 -5.57
N SER A 47 1.01 -11.17 -6.26
CA SER A 47 1.08 -11.01 -7.71
C SER A 47 0.53 -9.68 -8.20
N GLY A 48 1.02 -9.23 -9.35
CA GLY A 48 0.43 -8.12 -10.08
C GLY A 48 -0.93 -8.47 -10.66
N GLY A 49 -1.78 -7.46 -10.80
CA GLY A 49 -3.09 -7.60 -11.41
C GLY A 49 -2.97 -7.92 -12.90
N PHE A 50 -3.79 -8.86 -13.37
CA PHE A 50 -3.90 -9.20 -14.79
C PHE A 50 -4.43 -8.03 -15.60
N GLY A 51 -3.73 -7.72 -16.70
CA GLY A 51 -4.20 -6.77 -17.70
C GLY A 51 -5.40 -7.32 -18.48
N GLY A 52 -6.29 -6.43 -18.89
CA GLY A 52 -7.48 -6.80 -19.65
C GLY A 52 -7.26 -6.74 -21.16
N CYS A 53 -8.12 -7.42 -21.91
CA CYS A 53 -8.11 -7.44 -23.37
C CYS A 53 -9.42 -6.93 -23.95
N HIS A 54 -9.31 -6.16 -25.03
CA HIS A 54 -10.43 -5.68 -25.81
C HIS A 54 -10.62 -6.55 -27.05
N ASN A 55 -11.70 -7.34 -27.09
CA ASN A 55 -11.93 -8.35 -28.13
C ASN A 55 -12.00 -7.78 -29.56
N ASN A 56 -12.70 -6.66 -29.79
CA ASN A 56 -12.92 -6.12 -31.14
C ASN A 56 -11.66 -5.53 -31.78
N TYR A 57 -10.78 -4.94 -30.97
CA TYR A 57 -9.51 -4.36 -31.41
C TYR A 57 -8.35 -5.35 -31.25
N GLN A 58 -8.60 -6.54 -30.70
CA GLN A 58 -7.61 -7.58 -30.42
C GLN A 58 -6.38 -7.02 -29.69
N ALA A 59 -6.60 -6.10 -28.76
CA ALA A 59 -5.56 -5.36 -28.06
C ALA A 59 -5.67 -5.62 -26.56
N CYS A 60 -4.55 -5.91 -25.90
CA CYS A 60 -4.48 -6.13 -24.47
C CYS A 60 -3.59 -5.09 -23.81
N GLY A 61 -3.96 -4.69 -22.59
CA GLY A 61 -3.02 -4.02 -21.70
C GLY A 61 -2.02 -5.01 -21.12
N SER A 62 -1.00 -4.50 -20.44
CA SER A 62 -0.08 -5.33 -19.68
C SER A 62 -0.58 -5.56 -18.26
N SER A 63 -0.23 -6.70 -17.69
CA SER A 63 -0.39 -6.94 -16.25
C SER A 63 0.54 -6.04 -15.44
N GLY A 64 0.13 -5.75 -14.20
CA GLY A 64 1.00 -5.18 -13.20
C GLY A 64 2.05 -6.19 -12.73
N ARG A 65 3.04 -5.71 -11.98
CA ARG A 65 4.10 -6.50 -11.36
C ARG A 65 4.53 -5.82 -10.06
N PHE A 66 5.52 -6.40 -9.39
CA PHE A 66 6.07 -5.83 -8.17
C PHE A 66 6.49 -4.37 -8.38
N GLY A 67 5.96 -3.44 -7.58
CA GLY A 67 6.27 -2.02 -7.68
C GLY A 67 5.67 -1.25 -8.87
N VAL A 68 5.12 -1.92 -9.89
CA VAL A 68 4.81 -1.30 -11.19
C VAL A 68 3.42 -1.69 -11.69
N GLY A 69 2.59 -0.70 -11.98
CA GLY A 69 1.28 -0.88 -12.62
C GLY A 69 1.37 -1.31 -14.09
N GLY A 70 0.34 -2.00 -14.56
CA GLY A 70 0.20 -2.40 -15.96
C GLY A 70 -0.13 -1.22 -16.87
N SER A 71 0.27 -1.27 -18.15
CA SER A 71 0.01 -0.22 -19.14
C SER A 71 -1.18 -0.58 -20.03
N GLY A 72 -2.12 0.35 -20.20
CA GLY A 72 -3.14 0.27 -21.24
C GLY A 72 -2.70 0.87 -22.59
N ASN A 73 -1.57 1.58 -22.61
CA ASN A 73 -1.06 2.23 -23.82
C ASN A 73 -0.57 1.22 -24.87
N ASN A 74 -0.91 1.48 -26.13
CA ASN A 74 -0.42 0.77 -27.30
C ASN A 74 -0.20 1.74 -28.48
N ALA A 75 0.13 1.22 -29.67
CA ALA A 75 0.43 2.04 -30.86
C ALA A 75 -0.76 2.88 -31.39
N HIS A 76 -1.98 2.56 -30.97
CA HIS A 76 -3.22 3.08 -31.52
C HIS A 76 -4.16 3.68 -30.46
N ASP A 77 -3.82 3.56 -29.18
CA ASP A 77 -4.65 3.96 -28.06
C ASP A 77 -3.82 4.25 -26.81
N ASN A 78 -4.23 5.25 -26.03
CA ASN A 78 -3.60 5.59 -24.76
C ASN A 78 -4.46 5.09 -23.59
N GLY A 79 -4.77 3.80 -23.60
CA GLY A 79 -5.67 3.19 -22.64
C GLY A 79 -5.19 3.33 -21.19
N PRO A 80 -6.12 3.20 -20.24
CA PRO A 80 -5.85 3.38 -18.82
C PRO A 80 -4.83 2.37 -18.31
N SER A 81 -3.93 2.86 -17.46
CA SER A 81 -2.88 2.10 -16.80
C SER A 81 -3.26 1.80 -15.35
N GLY A 82 -2.89 0.60 -14.89
CA GLY A 82 -3.13 0.17 -13.52
C GLY A 82 -2.29 0.97 -12.52
N GLY A 83 -2.79 1.08 -11.30
CA GLY A 83 -2.10 1.76 -10.21
C GLY A 83 -0.85 1.00 -9.77
N GLY A 84 0.19 1.73 -9.36
CA GLY A 84 1.37 1.13 -8.71
C GLY A 84 1.05 0.65 -7.28
N GLY A 85 2.00 0.01 -6.63
CA GLY A 85 1.84 -0.50 -5.27
C GLY A 85 2.91 -1.51 -4.91
N TYR A 86 2.67 -2.30 -3.87
CA TYR A 86 3.48 -3.47 -3.57
C TYR A 86 3.47 -4.42 -4.77
N TYR A 87 2.28 -4.72 -5.27
CA TYR A 87 2.07 -5.16 -6.65
C TYR A 87 1.11 -4.21 -7.35
N GLY A 88 1.44 -3.85 -8.59
CA GLY A 88 0.60 -2.98 -9.40
C GLY A 88 -0.65 -3.69 -9.93
N GLY A 89 -1.69 -2.92 -10.20
CA GLY A 89 -2.90 -3.37 -10.89
C GLY A 89 -2.70 -3.57 -12.39
N GLY A 90 -3.63 -4.28 -13.03
CA GLY A 90 -3.63 -4.49 -14.48
C GLY A 90 -4.03 -3.24 -15.26
N GLY A 91 -3.37 -2.99 -16.38
CA GLY A 91 -3.76 -2.00 -17.37
C GLY A 91 -4.65 -2.60 -18.45
N ILE A 92 -5.32 -1.75 -19.23
CA ILE A 92 -6.20 -2.22 -20.30
C ILE A 92 -6.30 -1.22 -21.45
N ALA A 93 -6.21 -1.71 -22.67
CA ALA A 93 -6.35 -0.91 -23.89
C ALA A 93 -7.83 -0.74 -24.28
N TYR A 94 -8.16 0.39 -24.92
CA TYR A 94 -9.49 0.71 -25.44
C TYR A 94 -10.61 0.63 -24.39
N ALA A 95 -10.29 0.90 -23.13
CA ALA A 95 -11.20 0.86 -22.01
C ALA A 95 -11.17 2.20 -21.27
N GLY A 96 -12.23 2.50 -20.52
CA GLY A 96 -12.38 3.76 -19.80
C GLY A 96 -11.75 3.81 -18.41
N SER A 97 -11.24 2.69 -17.88
CA SER A 97 -10.59 2.59 -16.56
C SER A 97 -9.75 1.32 -16.41
N ALA A 98 -8.79 1.35 -15.48
CA ALA A 98 -7.91 0.25 -15.12
C ALA A 98 -7.92 0.00 -13.60
N SER A 99 -7.20 -1.02 -13.12
CA SER A 99 -7.29 -1.50 -11.74
C SER A 99 -6.25 -0.91 -10.79
N GLY A 100 -6.55 -0.93 -9.50
CA GLY A 100 -5.65 -0.44 -8.45
C GLY A 100 -4.53 -1.41 -8.09
N GLY A 101 -3.44 -0.90 -7.49
CA GLY A 101 -2.40 -1.73 -6.90
C GLY A 101 -2.74 -2.17 -5.47
N SER A 102 -1.91 -3.05 -4.89
CA SER A 102 -1.96 -3.45 -3.49
C SER A 102 -1.03 -2.60 -2.60
N SER A 103 -1.45 -2.33 -1.37
CA SER A 103 -0.62 -1.74 -0.33
C SER A 103 0.16 -2.80 0.45
N PHE A 104 1.23 -2.38 1.13
CA PHE A 104 1.98 -3.24 2.05
C PHE A 104 2.41 -2.48 3.29
N VAL A 105 2.14 -3.02 4.47
CA VAL A 105 2.59 -2.46 5.75
C VAL A 105 3.23 -3.57 6.57
N SER A 106 4.54 -3.45 6.81
CA SER A 106 5.29 -4.40 7.63
C SER A 106 4.64 -4.53 9.02
N GLY A 107 4.31 -5.75 9.43
CA GLY A 107 3.62 -6.06 10.70
C GLY A 107 2.09 -6.01 10.65
N TYR A 108 1.49 -5.60 9.53
CA TYR A 108 0.04 -5.66 9.37
C TYR A 108 -0.40 -7.08 9.00
N ASN A 109 -1.46 -7.58 9.63
CA ASN A 109 -1.93 -8.95 9.39
C ASN A 109 -2.32 -9.15 7.92
N GLU A 110 -2.16 -10.37 7.40
CA GLU A 110 -2.40 -10.76 5.99
C GLU A 110 -1.41 -10.18 4.95
N CYS A 111 -0.52 -9.25 5.32
CA CYS A 111 0.56 -8.84 4.41
C CYS A 111 1.58 -9.97 4.23
N ASP A 112 2.11 -10.09 3.02
CA ASP A 112 3.20 -11.04 2.71
C ASP A 112 4.46 -10.26 2.38
N ALA A 113 5.43 -10.27 3.29
CA ALA A 113 6.73 -9.66 3.06
C ALA A 113 7.60 -10.53 2.16
N ILE A 114 8.60 -9.92 1.56
CA ILE A 114 9.60 -10.64 0.74
C ILE A 114 10.89 -10.85 1.50
N PHE A 115 11.68 -11.83 1.09
CA PHE A 115 13.04 -11.98 1.57
C PHE A 115 13.98 -10.95 0.94
N GLU A 116 15.03 -10.56 1.67
CA GLU A 116 16.05 -9.59 1.25
C GLU A 116 16.76 -9.97 -0.05
N ASN A 117 16.85 -11.27 -0.34
CA ASN A 117 17.49 -11.79 -1.56
C ASN A 117 16.58 -11.74 -2.80
N SER A 118 15.39 -11.15 -2.71
CA SER A 118 14.49 -10.95 -3.85
C SER A 118 15.08 -9.97 -4.86
N THR A 119 14.78 -10.21 -6.14
CA THR A 119 15.18 -9.34 -7.26
C THR A 119 13.95 -8.96 -8.09
N GLU A 120 14.05 -7.95 -8.94
CA GLU A 120 12.94 -7.53 -9.81
C GLU A 120 12.34 -8.68 -10.63
N SER A 121 13.17 -9.63 -11.10
CA SER A 121 12.75 -10.79 -11.88
C SER A 121 12.38 -12.02 -11.05
N HIS A 122 12.59 -11.99 -9.73
CA HIS A 122 12.36 -13.14 -8.87
C HIS A 122 12.09 -12.71 -7.42
N ILE A 123 10.81 -12.71 -7.05
CA ILE A 123 10.34 -12.30 -5.74
C ILE A 123 10.12 -13.54 -4.87
N TYR A 124 10.80 -13.62 -3.73
CA TYR A 124 10.63 -14.71 -2.77
C TYR A 124 9.75 -14.24 -1.61
N HIS A 125 8.50 -14.70 -1.62
CA HIS A 125 7.55 -14.44 -0.54
C HIS A 125 7.90 -15.21 0.73
N SER A 126 7.72 -14.55 1.87
CA SER A 126 8.10 -15.08 3.17
C SER A 126 6.93 -15.73 3.91
N GLY A 127 5.70 -15.53 3.43
CA GLY A 127 4.47 -16.00 4.06
C GLY A 127 4.17 -15.34 5.40
N ASN A 128 4.83 -14.21 5.71
CA ASN A 128 4.64 -13.48 6.97
C ASN A 128 4.74 -11.96 6.73
N PRO A 129 4.16 -11.13 7.61
CA PRO A 129 4.05 -9.70 7.35
C PRO A 129 5.30 -8.91 7.72
N PHE A 130 6.38 -9.54 8.17
CA PHE A 130 7.53 -8.84 8.74
C PHE A 130 8.59 -8.59 7.67
N HIS A 131 8.78 -7.32 7.32
CA HIS A 131 9.84 -6.91 6.39
C HIS A 131 11.23 -7.32 6.91
N TYR A 132 12.09 -7.81 6.01
CA TYR A 132 13.43 -8.34 6.33
C TYR A 132 14.35 -7.36 7.07
N SER A 133 14.04 -6.06 7.07
CA SER A 133 14.76 -5.05 7.86
C SER A 133 14.55 -5.18 9.38
N GLY A 134 13.62 -6.03 9.83
CA GLY A 134 13.22 -6.17 11.23
C GLY A 134 12.41 -4.99 11.76
N LYS A 135 12.05 -4.01 10.91
CA LYS A 135 11.21 -2.87 11.27
C LYS A 135 9.77 -3.12 10.85
N TYR A 136 8.84 -2.92 11.77
CA TYR A 136 7.41 -3.13 11.55
C TYR A 136 6.57 -2.16 12.37
N PHE A 137 5.33 -1.99 11.95
CA PHE A 137 4.32 -1.20 12.65
C PHE A 137 3.53 -2.12 13.59
N THR A 138 3.13 -1.60 14.73
CA THR A 138 2.11 -2.22 15.58
C THR A 138 0.83 -1.39 15.52
N ASP A 139 -0.30 -2.02 15.82
CA ASP A 139 -1.60 -1.33 15.95
C ASP A 139 -2.01 -0.56 14.68
N GLY A 140 -1.59 -1.06 13.51
CA GLY A 140 -1.90 -0.46 12.22
C GLY A 140 -3.36 -0.69 11.82
N ILE A 141 -3.93 0.30 11.13
CA ILE A 141 -5.23 0.21 10.45
C ILE A 141 -4.99 0.57 8.99
N MET A 142 -5.46 -0.27 8.06
CA MET A 142 -5.44 -0.02 6.62
C MET A 142 -6.87 0.24 6.16
N ILE A 143 -7.10 1.38 5.51
CA ILE A 143 -8.40 1.85 5.04
C ILE A 143 -8.25 2.17 3.55
N ASP A 144 -9.19 1.71 2.72
CA ASP A 144 -9.22 2.05 1.28
C ASP A 144 -9.85 3.43 1.03
N GLY A 145 -9.90 3.85 -0.24
CA GLY A 145 -10.60 5.08 -0.65
C GLY A 145 -12.13 5.00 -0.65
N GLN A 146 -12.72 3.83 -0.35
CA GLN A 146 -14.16 3.56 -0.33
C GLN A 146 -14.75 3.52 1.10
N HIS A 147 -13.91 3.75 2.11
CA HIS A 147 -14.31 3.82 3.50
C HIS A 147 -13.99 5.18 4.11
N GLU A 148 -14.68 5.52 5.20
CA GLU A 148 -14.43 6.78 5.91
C GLU A 148 -13.01 6.83 6.49
N MET A 149 -12.30 7.91 6.18
CA MET A 149 -10.98 8.25 6.69
C MET A 149 -10.99 9.66 7.32
N PRO A 150 -10.11 9.98 8.27
CA PRO A 150 -10.04 11.32 8.85
C PRO A 150 -9.76 12.38 7.78
N THR A 151 -10.34 13.58 7.92
CA THR A 151 -9.98 14.73 7.08
C THR A 151 -8.55 15.21 7.34
N THR A 152 -7.99 15.96 6.39
CA THR A 152 -6.62 16.55 6.50
C THR A 152 -6.36 17.36 7.78
N ASP A 153 -7.40 17.99 8.33
CA ASP A 153 -7.33 18.79 9.56
C ASP A 153 -7.67 17.98 10.84
N MET A 154 -7.99 16.69 10.68
CA MET A 154 -8.40 15.76 11.73
C MET A 154 -9.65 16.19 12.51
N THR A 155 -10.52 17.02 11.94
CA THR A 155 -11.75 17.51 12.62
C THR A 155 -13.01 16.73 12.25
N SER A 156 -12.99 15.97 11.16
CA SER A 156 -14.12 15.17 10.64
C SER A 156 -13.62 13.89 9.96
N THR A 157 -14.53 13.10 9.40
CA THR A 157 -14.24 12.05 8.42
C THR A 157 -14.65 12.49 7.00
N GLU A 158 -14.01 11.90 5.99
CA GLU A 158 -14.30 12.02 4.56
C GLU A 158 -14.29 10.63 3.89
N LEU A 159 -15.05 10.46 2.82
CA LEU A 159 -15.05 9.25 1.99
C LEU A 159 -14.08 9.45 0.83
N GLY A 160 -12.90 8.84 0.92
CA GLY A 160 -11.78 9.18 0.04
C GLY A 160 -11.35 10.65 0.19
N HIS A 161 -10.45 11.11 -0.68
CA HIS A 161 -9.99 12.49 -0.69
C HIS A 161 -9.97 13.05 -2.12
N ASP A 162 -10.68 14.15 -2.36
CA ASP A 162 -10.64 14.85 -3.64
C ASP A 162 -9.48 15.86 -3.68
N GLY A 163 -8.73 15.86 -4.78
CA GLY A 163 -7.54 16.69 -4.95
C GLY A 163 -6.22 15.96 -4.70
N ASN A 164 -5.27 16.63 -4.04
CA ASN A 164 -3.91 16.12 -3.88
C ASN A 164 -3.82 15.19 -2.67
N GLY A 165 -3.14 14.04 -2.82
CA GLY A 165 -2.84 13.17 -1.68
C GLY A 165 -1.99 13.88 -0.60
N TYR A 166 -2.18 13.49 0.65
CA TYR A 166 -1.49 14.05 1.81
C TYR A 166 -1.00 12.95 2.75
N ALA A 167 -0.02 13.29 3.59
CA ALA A 167 0.43 12.44 4.69
C ALA A 167 0.40 13.24 5.99
N ILE A 168 -0.29 12.73 7.00
CA ILE A 168 -0.28 13.31 8.35
C ILE A 168 0.73 12.52 9.19
N ILE A 169 1.73 13.21 9.71
CA ILE A 169 2.72 12.64 10.62
C ILE A 169 2.58 13.34 11.96
N THR A 170 2.00 12.64 12.93
CA THR A 170 1.84 13.14 14.30
C THR A 170 2.80 12.40 15.21
N TYR A 171 3.59 13.14 15.98
CA TYR A 171 4.40 12.57 17.03
C TYR A 171 3.52 12.21 18.23
N ILE A 172 3.32 10.91 18.46
CA ILE A 172 2.64 10.44 19.66
C ILE A 172 3.68 10.38 20.78
N SER A 173 3.74 11.41 21.63
CA SER A 173 4.52 11.32 22.86
C SER A 173 3.78 10.42 23.86
N SER A 174 3.93 9.10 23.72
CA SER A 174 3.51 8.16 24.76
C SER A 174 4.72 7.33 25.16
N ASN A 175 5.11 7.49 26.43
CA ASN A 175 6.28 6.87 27.07
C ASN A 175 7.64 7.42 26.63
N VAL A 176 7.92 8.70 26.93
CA VAL A 176 9.27 9.02 27.42
C VAL A 176 9.42 8.22 28.72
N ILE A 177 9.94 6.99 28.63
CA ILE A 177 10.64 6.42 29.78
C ILE A 177 11.82 7.36 29.94
N CYS A 178 11.69 8.34 30.83
CA CYS A 178 12.85 8.99 31.40
C CYS A 178 13.66 7.83 31.99
N SER A 179 14.71 7.40 31.29
CA SER A 179 15.69 6.43 31.77
C SER A 179 16.56 7.08 32.86
N CYS A 180 15.92 7.79 33.79
CA CYS A 180 16.44 8.07 35.12
C CYS A 180 16.22 6.85 36.02
N GLN A 181 16.13 5.62 35.50
CA GLN A 181 16.63 4.46 36.24
C GLN A 181 18.16 4.46 36.14
N MET A 182 18.78 5.53 36.65
CA MET A 182 20.12 5.44 37.21
C MET A 182 19.99 4.55 38.45
N ASN A 183 20.00 3.25 38.18
CA ASN A 183 20.49 2.18 39.02
C ASN A 183 20.46 2.51 40.53
N ILE A 184 19.30 2.34 41.17
CA ILE A 184 19.08 2.61 42.61
C ILE A 184 20.12 1.85 43.47
N TYR A 185 20.67 0.75 42.97
CA TYR A 185 21.78 0.04 43.60
C TYR A 185 23.08 0.86 43.62
N LEU A 186 23.46 1.54 42.54
CA LEU A 186 24.65 2.40 42.50
C LEU A 186 24.52 3.64 43.40
N MET A 187 23.32 4.23 43.52
CA MET A 187 23.09 5.33 44.49
C MET A 187 23.18 4.86 45.95
N LYS A 188 22.70 3.65 46.26
CA LYS A 188 22.87 3.07 47.62
C LYS A 188 24.35 2.83 47.96
N TYR A 189 25.14 2.31 47.02
CA TYR A 189 26.59 2.13 47.25
C TYR A 189 27.33 3.45 47.44
N PHE A 190 26.98 4.48 46.67
CA PHE A 190 27.56 5.82 46.83
C PHE A 190 27.20 6.46 48.18
N LEU A 191 25.96 6.29 48.66
CA LEU A 191 25.56 6.83 49.97
C LEU A 191 26.22 6.07 51.14
N ILE A 192 26.36 4.75 51.03
CA ILE A 192 27.03 3.93 52.06
C ILE A 192 28.53 4.23 52.11
N SER A 193 29.21 4.37 50.96
CA SER A 193 30.66 4.68 50.94
C SER A 193 30.97 6.07 51.50
N ASN A 194 30.08 7.05 51.31
CA ASN A 194 30.28 8.40 51.84
C ASN A 194 29.86 8.53 53.32
N TYR A 195 28.99 7.68 53.85
CA TYR A 195 28.66 7.67 55.28
C TYR A 195 29.86 7.26 56.15
N PHE A 196 30.71 6.35 55.66
CA PHE A 196 31.92 5.92 56.36
C PHE A 196 33.06 6.95 56.33
N ILE A 197 33.06 7.89 55.38
CA ILE A 197 34.08 8.95 55.27
C ILE A 197 33.78 10.12 56.23
N ILE A 198 32.54 10.27 56.69
CA ILE A 198 32.12 11.35 57.61
C ILE A 198 32.30 10.94 59.10
N LEU A 199 32.54 9.66 59.38
CA LEU A 199 32.67 9.11 60.74
C LEU A 199 34.11 8.68 61.12
N SER A 200 35.11 9.05 60.31
CA SER A 200 36.55 8.87 60.57
C SER A 200 37.25 10.21 60.69
#